data_AF-A0A0A0D9G7-F1
#
_entry.id   AF-A0A0A0D9G7-F1
#
_cell.length_a   1.000
_cell.length_b   1.000
_cell.length_c   1.000
_cell.angle_alpha   90.00
_cell.angle_beta   90.00
_cell.angle_gamma   90.00
#
_symmetry.space_group_name_H-M   'P 1'
#
loop_
_entity.id
_entity.type
_entity.pdbx_description
1 polymer ?
#
loop_
_entity_poly.entity_id
_entity_poly.type
_entity_poly.pdbx_seq_one_letter_code
_entity_poly.pdbx_strand_id
1 'polypeptide(L)'
;MSSNLALSQVAAAQAQKEVTINDAFGQVDAALTEFLAVDLSAGDVTLTAAQAQRAMLLRAGGNAVARGLTLPQIKRGVTVQNTGSAALTVKRGTTTVAIDPGAVASVYLDGTANGLVVTGRPGGAGGIVPIEQGGTGATTAPAALVALGALAKAGDTLAGDLQTSAGVRISTGGPAQVGISGVTADIQSNSTTAAGLAAARWSADPSPPRLMLAKSYGGAVGTHAAVPSGVTLGEASFAASSGTGMVSGAALDAVTQAAATGSGVATALRLLTSSGAALVERMRLDNLGNLQMGGTNTVIDAQRIPRLRSYTQATLPAPSSAPQGVVDCSDLGGGAGPLYSDGTTWQRLQELSSYGATGADANATLSVLGNASVIAFTANLTADRTVTLSTTGAYLGAMKRVIYAGSGAGKLVCGGITLRPGCWADFMWTGAAWTCVAAGVRNDAMQVYETGTWSPTLFGNTTPGTQTMHANNSGNYIRAGQVVVAVAYVQWSAIDAAAAGDVVIGGLPFPAANLANNLPTAAVTGQTVTYPAGQTQLIARFRGPNGTTVSLIFSGPGTGQAFAQMSQLSAAGVLSFTIVYRTN
;
A
#
# COMPACT_ATOMS: atom_id res chain seq x y z
N MET A 1 -13.43 15.31 -109.55
CA MET A 1 -12.22 14.78 -108.87
C MET A 1 -11.29 15.95 -108.58
N SER A 2 -10.80 16.12 -107.35
CA SER A 2 -9.83 17.19 -107.04
C SER A 2 -8.41 16.73 -107.40
N SER A 3 -7.80 17.36 -108.41
CA SER A 3 -6.43 17.03 -108.86
C SER A 3 -5.37 17.74 -108.00
N ASN A 4 -5.30 17.42 -106.71
CA ASN A 4 -4.42 18.13 -105.77
C ASN A 4 -2.93 17.80 -105.96
N LEU A 5 -2.62 16.66 -106.58
CA LEU A 5 -1.27 16.23 -106.96
C LEU A 5 -0.91 16.60 -108.42
N ALA A 6 -1.82 17.27 -109.15
CA ALA A 6 -1.63 17.66 -110.55
C ALA A 6 -1.15 16.51 -111.47
N LEU A 7 -1.69 15.30 -111.25
CA LEU A 7 -1.31 14.11 -112.01
C LEU A 7 -1.74 14.24 -113.48
N SER A 8 -0.95 13.63 -114.38
CA SER A 8 -1.33 13.44 -115.78
C SER A 8 -2.69 12.72 -115.87
N GLN A 9 -3.65 13.29 -116.60
CA GLN A 9 -5.00 12.72 -116.76
C GLN A 9 -5.24 12.31 -118.20
N VAL A 10 -5.94 11.19 -118.38
CA VAL A 10 -6.36 10.73 -119.71
C VAL A 10 -7.45 11.67 -120.25
N ALA A 11 -7.21 12.28 -121.40
CA ALA A 11 -8.20 13.12 -122.06
C ALA A 11 -9.31 12.28 -122.74
N ALA A 12 -10.51 12.85 -122.88
CA ALA A 12 -11.59 12.22 -123.64
C ALA A 12 -11.14 12.01 -125.09
N ALA A 13 -11.16 10.77 -125.57
CA ALA A 13 -10.67 10.33 -126.89
C ALA A 13 -9.13 10.36 -127.12
N GLN A 14 -8.31 10.34 -126.06
CA GLN A 14 -6.85 10.22 -126.22
C GLN A 14 -6.40 8.84 -126.73
N ALA A 15 -5.46 8.80 -127.68
CA ALA A 15 -4.72 7.59 -128.05
C ALA A 15 -3.57 7.32 -127.06
N GLN A 16 -3.14 6.07 -126.89
CA GLN A 16 -2.10 5.65 -125.94
C GLN A 16 -2.40 6.00 -124.46
N LYS A 17 -3.61 5.64 -124.00
CA LYS A 17 -4.06 5.96 -122.63
C LYS A 17 -3.18 5.31 -121.56
N GLU A 18 -2.63 4.14 -121.87
CA GLU A 18 -1.71 3.38 -121.03
C GLU A 18 -0.42 4.14 -120.71
N VAL A 19 0.09 4.98 -121.62
CA VAL A 19 1.29 5.80 -121.37
C VAL A 19 0.99 6.87 -120.34
N THR A 20 -0.13 7.60 -120.50
CA THR A 20 -0.54 8.64 -119.55
C THR A 20 -0.89 8.07 -118.17
N ILE A 21 -1.44 6.85 -118.11
CA ILE A 21 -1.69 6.16 -116.86
C ILE A 21 -0.38 5.75 -116.18
N ASN A 22 0.60 5.21 -116.93
CA ASN A 22 1.91 4.85 -116.41
C ASN A 22 2.67 6.08 -115.88
N ASP A 23 2.61 7.21 -116.60
CA ASP A 23 3.19 8.48 -116.14
C ASP A 23 2.51 8.97 -114.86
N ALA A 24 1.18 8.87 -114.77
CA ALA A 24 0.44 9.25 -113.57
C ALA A 24 0.81 8.38 -112.35
N PHE A 25 0.99 7.07 -112.55
CA PHE A 25 1.46 6.18 -111.50
C PHE A 25 2.91 6.47 -111.09
N GLY A 26 3.78 6.76 -112.05
CA GLY A 26 5.15 7.22 -111.77
C GLY A 26 5.19 8.51 -110.97
N GLN A 27 4.29 9.46 -111.26
CA GLN A 27 4.15 10.71 -110.51
C GLN A 27 3.63 10.48 -109.08
N VAL A 28 2.72 9.50 -108.88
CA VAL A 28 2.27 9.13 -107.53
C VAL A 28 3.39 8.48 -106.73
N ASP A 29 4.15 7.56 -107.35
CA ASP A 29 5.28 6.92 -106.70
C ASP A 29 6.33 7.94 -106.28
N ALA A 30 6.77 8.81 -107.20
CA ALA A 30 7.70 9.89 -106.90
C ALA A 30 7.18 10.82 -105.78
N ALA A 31 5.88 11.14 -105.78
CA ALA A 31 5.28 11.99 -104.75
C ALA A 31 5.29 11.37 -103.35
N LEU A 32 5.38 10.04 -103.23
CA LEU A 32 5.40 9.30 -101.97
C LEU A 32 6.82 8.92 -101.53
N THR A 33 7.71 8.57 -102.46
CA THR A 33 9.02 7.99 -102.16
C THR A 33 10.18 9.00 -102.21
N GLU A 34 10.07 10.05 -103.03
CA GLU A 34 11.12 11.05 -103.18
C GLU A 34 10.98 12.20 -102.16
N PHE A 35 12.09 12.91 -101.96
CA PHE A 35 12.12 14.15 -101.18
C PHE A 35 12.52 15.33 -102.08
N LEU A 36 11.97 16.51 -101.79
CA LEU A 36 12.45 17.75 -102.40
C LEU A 36 13.54 18.35 -101.51
N ALA A 37 14.75 18.47 -102.03
CA ALA A 37 15.80 19.26 -101.40
C ALA A 37 15.49 20.76 -101.59
N VAL A 38 15.47 21.51 -100.49
CA VAL A 38 15.25 22.96 -100.47
C VAL A 38 16.50 23.62 -99.91
N ASP A 39 17.21 24.35 -100.77
CA ASP A 39 18.43 25.06 -100.38
C ASP A 39 18.09 26.48 -99.88
N LEU A 40 18.36 26.73 -98.60
CA LEU A 40 18.16 28.02 -97.92
C LEU A 40 19.47 28.79 -97.71
N SER A 41 20.56 28.37 -98.34
CA SER A 41 21.88 29.03 -98.24
C SER A 41 21.83 30.50 -98.71
N ALA A 42 21.07 30.78 -99.76
CA ALA A 42 20.91 32.11 -100.36
C ALA A 42 19.82 32.99 -99.70
N GLY A 43 19.00 32.47 -98.79
CA GLY A 43 17.92 33.24 -98.15
C GLY A 43 16.64 32.45 -97.90
N ASP A 44 15.55 33.17 -97.64
CA ASP A 44 14.20 32.60 -97.53
C ASP A 44 13.75 32.02 -98.89
N VAL A 45 13.10 30.86 -98.87
CA VAL A 45 12.60 30.20 -100.08
C VAL A 45 11.09 30.16 -100.09
N THR A 46 10.50 30.42 -101.26
CA THR A 46 9.06 30.22 -101.52
C THR A 46 8.90 29.10 -102.53
N LEU A 47 8.20 28.04 -102.15
CA LEU A 47 7.93 26.91 -103.03
C LEU A 47 6.76 27.20 -103.96
N THR A 48 6.91 26.82 -105.22
CA THR A 48 5.82 26.80 -106.19
C THR A 48 4.85 25.65 -105.92
N ALA A 49 3.62 25.77 -106.42
CA ALA A 49 2.63 24.69 -106.33
C ALA A 49 3.15 23.37 -106.91
N ALA A 50 3.83 23.41 -108.06
CA ALA A 50 4.42 22.24 -108.70
C ALA A 50 5.53 21.59 -107.85
N GLN A 51 6.39 22.39 -107.21
CA GLN A 51 7.44 21.87 -106.32
C GLN A 51 6.84 21.20 -105.08
N ALA A 52 5.87 21.84 -104.43
CA ALA A 52 5.17 21.27 -103.29
C ALA A 52 4.26 20.09 -103.68
N GLN A 53 3.99 19.86 -104.97
CA GLN A 53 3.24 18.72 -105.53
C GLN A 53 4.12 17.50 -105.83
N ARG A 54 5.44 17.67 -105.96
CA ARG A 54 6.36 16.57 -106.36
C ARG A 54 6.83 15.64 -105.24
N ALA A 55 6.79 16.05 -103.98
CA ALA A 55 7.29 15.22 -102.87
C ALA A 55 6.50 15.47 -101.58
N MET A 56 6.26 14.41 -100.79
CA MET A 56 5.63 14.52 -99.46
C MET A 56 6.62 15.00 -98.38
N LEU A 57 7.93 14.77 -98.58
CA LEU A 57 8.99 15.20 -97.69
C LEU A 57 9.78 16.37 -98.30
N LEU A 58 9.89 17.46 -97.56
CA LEU A 58 10.75 18.60 -97.87
C LEU A 58 11.96 18.57 -96.94
N ARG A 59 13.16 18.45 -97.50
CA ARG A 59 14.42 18.55 -96.75
C ARG A 59 15.00 19.94 -96.95
N ALA A 60 14.75 20.80 -95.99
CA ALA A 60 15.25 22.17 -95.96
C ALA A 60 16.61 22.22 -95.26
N GLY A 61 17.65 22.63 -95.98
CA GLY A 61 19.01 22.69 -95.48
C GLY A 61 19.77 23.92 -95.96
N GLY A 62 21.02 24.06 -95.54
CA GLY A 62 21.89 25.20 -95.91
C GLY A 62 21.68 26.48 -95.09
N ASN A 63 20.68 26.51 -94.19
CA ASN A 63 20.46 27.64 -93.27
C ASN A 63 21.38 27.57 -92.04
N ALA A 64 22.36 28.47 -91.97
CA ALA A 64 23.20 28.71 -90.79
C ALA A 64 22.64 29.79 -89.84
N VAL A 65 21.59 30.49 -90.27
CA VAL A 65 20.82 31.49 -89.49
C VAL A 65 19.33 31.20 -89.65
N ALA A 66 18.47 31.86 -88.87
CA ALA A 66 17.03 31.66 -88.98
C ALA A 66 16.53 32.03 -90.39
N ARG A 67 15.75 31.13 -91.01
CA ARG A 67 15.22 31.29 -92.38
C ARG A 67 13.75 30.93 -92.47
N GLY A 68 13.06 31.52 -93.43
CA GLY A 68 11.67 31.23 -93.78
C GLY A 68 11.53 30.30 -94.98
N LEU A 69 10.62 29.33 -94.88
CA LEU A 69 10.15 28.51 -96.00
C LEU A 69 8.66 28.75 -96.23
N THR A 70 8.30 29.41 -97.32
CA THR A 70 6.91 29.68 -97.67
C THR A 70 6.33 28.54 -98.50
N LEU A 71 5.22 27.94 -98.02
CA LEU A 71 4.49 26.91 -98.73
C LEU A 71 3.38 27.53 -99.62
N PRO A 72 3.03 26.89 -100.76
CA PRO A 72 1.99 27.39 -101.65
C PRO A 72 0.58 27.18 -101.08
N GLN A 73 -0.39 27.91 -101.61
CA GLN A 73 -1.81 27.78 -101.25
C GLN A 73 -2.44 26.60 -101.99
N ILE A 74 -2.18 25.38 -101.52
CA ILE A 74 -2.73 24.13 -102.05
C ILE A 74 -3.28 23.28 -100.91
N LYS A 75 -4.15 22.31 -101.20
CA LYS A 75 -4.64 21.37 -100.19
C LYS A 75 -3.77 20.12 -100.17
N ARG A 76 -2.82 20.01 -99.21
CA ARG A 76 -1.84 18.91 -99.16
C ARG A 76 -1.21 18.70 -97.77
N GLY A 77 -0.99 17.43 -97.39
CA GLY A 77 -0.10 17.07 -96.28
C GLY A 77 1.37 17.01 -96.71
N VAL A 78 2.25 17.66 -95.95
CA VAL A 78 3.69 17.73 -96.22
C VAL A 78 4.47 17.57 -94.91
N THR A 79 5.59 16.86 -94.95
CA THR A 79 6.52 16.77 -93.84
C THR A 79 7.74 17.61 -94.16
N VAL A 80 8.15 18.48 -93.24
CA VAL A 80 9.32 19.35 -93.39
C VAL A 80 10.38 18.91 -92.41
N GLN A 81 11.58 18.62 -92.91
CA GLN A 81 12.75 18.32 -92.11
C GLN A 81 13.72 19.50 -92.20
N ASN A 82 14.15 20.03 -91.05
CA ASN A 82 15.21 21.03 -90.98
C ASN A 82 16.56 20.32 -90.81
N THR A 83 17.34 20.23 -91.88
CA THR A 83 18.69 19.68 -91.87
C THR A 83 19.77 20.76 -91.72
N GLY A 84 19.39 22.04 -91.61
CA GLY A 84 20.31 23.13 -91.30
C GLY A 84 20.69 23.20 -89.82
N SER A 85 21.55 24.15 -89.48
CA SER A 85 22.07 24.36 -88.12
C SER A 85 21.33 25.46 -87.34
N ALA A 86 20.37 26.16 -87.95
CA ALA A 86 19.56 27.20 -87.33
C ALA A 86 18.04 26.94 -87.47
N ALA A 87 17.21 27.65 -86.71
CA ALA A 87 15.76 27.47 -86.71
C ALA A 87 15.13 27.78 -88.08
N LEU A 88 14.18 26.95 -88.51
CA LEU A 88 13.42 27.12 -89.74
C LEU A 88 11.99 27.55 -89.42
N THR A 89 11.51 28.61 -90.05
CA THR A 89 10.12 29.06 -89.95
C THR A 89 9.36 28.68 -91.22
N VAL A 90 8.55 27.63 -91.15
CA VAL A 90 7.64 27.25 -92.23
C VAL A 90 6.41 28.15 -92.17
N LYS A 91 6.03 28.77 -93.29
CA LYS A 91 4.96 29.78 -93.34
C LYS A 91 3.97 29.58 -94.49
N ARG A 92 2.71 29.92 -94.24
CA ARG A 92 1.65 30.08 -95.25
C ARG A 92 0.84 31.32 -94.90
N GLY A 93 0.97 32.40 -95.68
CA GLY A 93 0.37 33.68 -95.32
C GLY A 93 0.89 34.17 -93.97
N THR A 94 0.00 34.35 -93.00
CA THR A 94 0.34 34.77 -91.63
C THR A 94 0.56 33.62 -90.65
N THR A 95 0.17 32.37 -90.98
CA THR A 95 0.41 31.22 -90.11
C THR A 95 1.83 30.69 -90.27
N THR A 96 2.49 30.43 -89.15
CA THR A 96 3.90 30.03 -89.09
C THR A 96 4.12 28.88 -88.11
N VAL A 97 5.14 28.07 -88.39
CA VAL A 97 5.57 26.94 -87.55
C VAL A 97 7.09 26.97 -87.48
N ALA A 98 7.62 27.01 -86.26
CA ALA A 98 9.06 26.91 -86.03
C ALA A 98 9.50 25.45 -85.92
N ILE A 99 10.58 25.10 -86.62
CA ILE A 99 11.20 23.78 -86.62
C ILE A 99 12.67 23.97 -86.23
N ASP A 100 13.05 23.42 -85.08
CA ASP A 100 14.42 23.49 -84.56
C ASP A 100 15.41 22.72 -85.47
N PRO A 101 16.71 23.03 -85.43
CA PRO A 101 17.73 22.26 -86.15
C PRO A 101 17.63 20.76 -85.87
N GLY A 102 17.66 19.93 -86.90
CA GLY A 102 17.56 18.46 -86.78
C GLY A 102 16.15 17.93 -86.50
N ALA A 103 15.15 18.79 -86.29
CA ALA A 103 13.77 18.39 -86.10
C ALA A 103 13.02 18.22 -87.43
N VAL A 104 11.91 17.49 -87.34
CA VAL A 104 10.94 17.28 -88.43
C VAL A 104 9.61 17.88 -87.97
N ALA A 105 8.73 18.30 -88.86
CA ALA A 105 7.34 18.58 -88.51
C ALA A 105 6.42 18.14 -89.65
N SER A 106 5.31 17.48 -89.30
CA SER A 106 4.25 17.16 -90.25
C SER A 106 3.20 18.25 -90.20
N VAL A 107 2.91 18.82 -91.38
CA VAL A 107 1.96 19.92 -91.56
C VAL A 107 0.94 19.59 -92.65
N TYR A 108 -0.23 20.19 -92.55
CA TYR A 108 -1.30 20.11 -93.53
C TYR A 108 -1.64 21.51 -94.04
N LEU A 109 -1.66 21.68 -95.35
CA LEU A 109 -2.14 22.86 -96.04
C LEU A 109 -3.60 22.63 -96.42
N ASP A 110 -4.51 23.52 -96.01
CA ASP A 110 -5.95 23.37 -96.24
C ASP A 110 -6.47 23.98 -97.56
N GLY A 111 -5.61 24.72 -98.29
CA GLY A 111 -5.94 25.43 -99.53
C GLY A 111 -6.33 26.91 -99.36
N THR A 112 -6.34 27.45 -98.14
CA THR A 112 -6.63 28.87 -97.85
C THR A 112 -5.35 29.71 -97.69
N ALA A 113 -5.50 31.04 -97.71
CA ALA A 113 -4.36 31.97 -97.64
C ALA A 113 -3.47 31.76 -96.41
N ASN A 114 -4.05 31.37 -95.26
CA ASN A 114 -3.38 31.12 -93.97
C ASN A 114 -3.51 29.65 -93.51
N GLY A 115 -3.69 28.75 -94.45
CA GLY A 115 -4.14 27.38 -94.23
C GLY A 115 -3.17 26.36 -93.66
N LEU A 116 -2.18 26.76 -92.86
CA LEU A 116 -1.17 25.87 -92.31
C LEU A 116 -1.61 25.30 -90.95
N VAL A 117 -1.75 23.97 -90.87
CA VAL A 117 -2.12 23.22 -89.66
C VAL A 117 -0.99 22.26 -89.30
N VAL A 118 -0.55 22.22 -88.04
CA VAL A 118 0.44 21.24 -87.57
C VAL A 118 -0.28 19.96 -87.17
N THR A 119 0.12 18.83 -87.75
CA THR A 119 -0.50 17.51 -87.51
C THR A 119 0.41 16.54 -86.76
N GLY A 120 1.68 16.89 -86.58
CA GLY A 120 2.61 16.19 -85.70
C GLY A 120 3.91 16.98 -85.51
N ARG A 121 4.32 17.16 -84.24
CA ARG A 121 5.62 17.75 -83.87
C ARG A 121 6.42 16.70 -83.08
N PRO A 122 7.61 16.27 -83.52
CA PRO A 122 8.58 15.58 -82.68
C PRO A 122 9.12 16.57 -81.65
N GLY A 123 9.10 16.18 -80.38
CA GLY A 123 9.74 16.95 -79.31
C GLY A 123 11.24 17.03 -79.52
N GLY A 124 11.79 18.24 -79.52
CA GLY A 124 13.23 18.44 -79.30
C GLY A 124 13.59 17.97 -77.88
N ALA A 125 14.81 17.46 -77.72
CA ALA A 125 15.35 17.09 -76.42
C ALA A 125 15.32 18.30 -75.46
N GLY A 126 14.37 18.34 -74.53
CA GLY A 126 14.28 19.42 -73.53
C GLY A 126 12.88 19.89 -73.11
N GLY A 127 11.83 19.06 -73.19
CA GLY A 127 10.53 19.42 -72.62
C GLY A 127 10.51 19.24 -71.09
N ILE A 128 10.56 20.35 -70.33
CA ILE A 128 10.31 20.34 -68.89
C ILE A 128 8.79 20.24 -68.68
N VAL A 129 8.32 19.13 -68.09
CA VAL A 129 6.94 19.01 -67.60
C VAL A 129 6.91 19.50 -66.15
N PRO A 130 6.06 20.49 -65.80
CA PRO A 130 5.91 20.95 -64.42
C PRO A 130 5.50 19.82 -63.46
N ILE A 131 5.96 19.90 -62.21
CA ILE A 131 5.73 18.90 -61.14
C ILE A 131 4.25 18.61 -60.91
N GLU A 132 3.37 19.60 -61.11
CA GLU A 132 1.91 19.47 -60.98
C GLU A 132 1.27 18.52 -62.01
N GLN A 133 1.96 18.21 -63.11
CA GLN A 133 1.54 17.25 -64.13
C GLN A 133 2.36 15.94 -64.07
N GLY A 134 3.09 15.69 -62.98
CA GLY A 134 3.88 14.46 -62.75
C GLY A 134 5.29 14.47 -63.34
N GLY A 135 5.81 15.61 -63.79
CA GLY A 135 7.19 15.73 -64.31
C GLY A 135 8.16 16.25 -63.25
N THR A 136 9.24 15.51 -62.96
CA THR A 136 10.23 15.93 -61.94
C THR A 136 11.34 16.83 -62.48
N GLY A 137 11.42 17.02 -63.81
CA GLY A 137 12.50 17.77 -64.47
C GLY A 137 13.90 17.18 -64.31
N ALA A 138 14.01 15.98 -63.71
CA ALA A 138 15.28 15.38 -63.34
C ALA A 138 15.82 14.45 -64.42
N THR A 139 17.11 14.56 -64.73
CA THR A 139 17.83 13.69 -65.69
C THR A 139 18.36 12.40 -65.04
N THR A 140 18.24 12.27 -63.72
CA THR A 140 18.67 11.09 -62.96
C THR A 140 17.60 10.70 -61.94
N ALA A 141 17.49 9.40 -61.65
CA ALA A 141 16.54 8.89 -60.66
C ALA A 141 16.70 9.52 -59.24
N PRO A 142 17.92 9.83 -58.74
CA PRO A 142 18.09 10.53 -57.47
C PRO A 142 17.51 11.96 -57.49
N ALA A 143 17.76 12.73 -58.55
CA ALA A 143 17.23 14.07 -58.68
C ALA A 143 15.69 14.07 -58.80
N ALA A 144 15.11 13.04 -59.42
CA ALA A 144 13.66 12.89 -59.51
C ALA A 144 13.03 12.65 -58.13
N LEU A 145 13.68 11.82 -57.30
CA LEU A 145 13.21 11.49 -55.96
C LEU A 145 13.24 12.71 -55.02
N VAL A 146 14.29 13.53 -55.12
CA VAL A 146 14.43 14.81 -54.39
C VAL A 146 13.35 15.80 -54.83
N ALA A 147 13.11 15.94 -56.14
CA ALA A 147 12.09 16.84 -56.67
C ALA A 147 10.66 16.44 -56.31
N LEU A 148 10.40 15.14 -56.08
CA LEU A 148 9.10 14.61 -55.63
C LEU A 148 8.88 14.75 -54.12
N GLY A 149 9.88 15.21 -53.35
CA GLY A 149 9.81 15.24 -51.89
C GLY A 149 9.65 13.86 -51.25
N ALA A 150 10.04 12.78 -51.96
CA ALA A 150 9.92 11.44 -51.44
C ALA A 150 10.90 11.25 -50.27
N LEU A 151 10.42 10.66 -49.16
CA LEU A 151 11.29 10.27 -48.05
C LEU A 151 12.42 9.37 -48.58
N ALA A 152 13.64 9.75 -48.27
CA ALA A 152 14.85 9.17 -48.82
C ALA A 152 15.02 7.68 -48.41
N LYS A 153 15.84 6.93 -49.15
CA LYS A 153 16.03 5.49 -48.95
C LYS A 153 16.72 5.22 -47.61
N ALA A 154 16.66 3.97 -47.16
CA ALA A 154 17.29 3.52 -45.91
C ALA A 154 18.75 4.02 -45.79
N GLY A 155 19.03 4.81 -44.74
CA GLY A 155 20.38 5.34 -44.44
C GLY A 155 20.53 6.87 -44.56
N ASP A 156 19.56 7.58 -45.14
CA ASP A 156 19.63 9.04 -45.29
C ASP A 156 19.08 9.80 -44.06
N THR A 157 19.54 11.04 -43.84
CA THR A 157 19.09 11.94 -42.75
C THR A 157 18.06 12.95 -43.26
N LEU A 158 16.90 13.06 -42.60
CA LEU A 158 15.95 14.13 -42.88
C LEU A 158 16.45 15.44 -42.27
N ALA A 159 16.66 16.47 -43.08
CA ALA A 159 16.91 17.83 -42.62
C ALA A 159 15.58 18.59 -42.49
N GLY A 160 15.06 18.73 -41.26
CA GLY A 160 13.80 19.41 -40.95
C GLY A 160 12.78 18.53 -40.22
N ASP A 161 11.57 19.07 -40.02
CA ASP A 161 10.49 18.38 -39.30
C ASP A 161 9.84 17.30 -40.16
N LEU A 162 9.68 16.09 -39.61
CA LEU A 162 8.79 15.09 -40.18
C LEU A 162 7.34 15.43 -39.79
N GLN A 163 6.66 16.20 -40.65
CA GLN A 163 5.25 16.51 -40.49
C GLN A 163 4.40 15.46 -41.17
N THR A 164 3.59 14.75 -40.39
CA THR A 164 2.66 13.77 -40.92
C THR A 164 1.22 14.24 -40.72
N SER A 165 0.43 14.27 -41.79
CA SER A 165 -1.02 14.39 -41.68
C SER A 165 -1.63 13.09 -41.17
N ALA A 166 -2.89 13.14 -40.70
CA ALA A 166 -3.53 12.09 -39.89
C ALA A 166 -3.25 10.64 -40.35
N GLY A 167 -2.82 9.79 -39.40
CA GLY A 167 -2.75 8.34 -39.58
C GLY A 167 -1.38 7.75 -39.97
N VAL A 168 -0.32 8.55 -40.04
CA VAL A 168 1.02 8.05 -40.41
C VAL A 168 1.76 7.47 -39.19
N ARG A 169 2.39 6.30 -39.37
CA ARG A 169 3.28 5.67 -38.39
C ARG A 169 4.73 6.02 -38.73
N ILE A 170 5.50 6.39 -37.72
CA ILE A 170 6.96 6.57 -37.81
C ILE A 170 7.59 5.28 -37.27
N SER A 171 8.26 4.51 -38.14
CA SER A 171 9.04 3.33 -37.74
C SER A 171 10.51 3.58 -38.08
N THR A 172 11.36 3.77 -37.08
CA THR A 172 12.79 4.03 -37.27
C THR A 172 13.61 2.83 -36.83
N GLY A 173 13.79 1.83 -37.70
CA GLY A 173 14.72 0.72 -37.49
C GLY A 173 16.01 0.97 -38.27
N GLY A 174 17.05 1.50 -37.63
CA GLY A 174 18.32 1.85 -38.28
C GLY A 174 19.56 1.63 -37.40
N PRO A 175 20.76 1.52 -37.99
CA PRO A 175 22.00 1.08 -37.32
C PRO A 175 22.61 2.05 -36.29
N ALA A 176 21.92 3.16 -35.97
CA ALA A 176 22.30 4.12 -34.93
C ALA A 176 21.45 3.99 -33.65
N GLN A 177 20.60 2.96 -33.54
CA GLN A 177 19.88 2.65 -32.30
C GLN A 177 20.87 2.19 -31.23
N VAL A 178 20.79 2.81 -30.05
CA VAL A 178 21.59 2.41 -28.89
C VAL A 178 20.71 1.59 -27.96
N GLY A 179 21.10 0.35 -27.69
CA GLY A 179 20.42 -0.50 -26.71
C GLY A 179 20.56 0.10 -25.31
N ILE A 180 19.44 0.26 -24.60
CA ILE A 180 19.40 0.75 -23.22
C ILE A 180 18.86 -0.37 -22.34
N SER A 181 19.67 -0.83 -21.37
CA SER A 181 19.29 -1.90 -20.44
C SER A 181 18.78 -3.19 -21.14
N GLY A 182 19.37 -3.54 -22.28
CA GLY A 182 19.01 -4.74 -23.06
C GLY A 182 17.79 -4.57 -23.98
N VAL A 183 17.22 -3.36 -24.07
CA VAL A 183 16.12 -3.03 -24.99
C VAL A 183 16.63 -2.16 -26.13
N THR A 184 16.35 -2.58 -27.37
CA THR A 184 16.54 -1.76 -28.57
C THR A 184 15.19 -1.20 -28.97
N ALA A 185 15.00 0.11 -28.82
CA ALA A 185 13.72 0.76 -29.09
C ALA A 185 13.55 1.08 -30.57
N ASP A 186 12.35 0.82 -31.11
CA ASP A 186 11.98 1.20 -32.48
C ASP A 186 11.89 2.72 -32.67
N ILE A 187 11.70 3.47 -31.57
CA ILE A 187 11.69 4.94 -31.54
C ILE A 187 12.63 5.38 -30.43
N GLN A 188 13.65 6.18 -30.78
CA GLN A 188 14.66 6.66 -29.83
C GLN A 188 14.98 8.14 -30.09
N SER A 189 15.11 8.92 -29.01
CA SER A 189 15.54 10.32 -29.05
C SER A 189 16.88 10.43 -28.31
N ASN A 190 17.97 10.55 -29.07
CA ASN A 190 19.32 10.71 -28.54
C ASN A 190 19.82 12.11 -28.86
N SER A 191 20.37 12.80 -27.86
CA SER A 191 20.94 14.15 -28.00
C SER A 191 22.19 14.28 -27.15
N THR A 192 23.20 15.01 -27.63
CA THR A 192 24.36 15.45 -26.83
C THR A 192 24.06 16.70 -26.00
N THR A 193 22.86 17.27 -26.17
CA THR A 193 22.32 18.37 -25.39
C THR A 193 21.06 17.87 -24.64
N ALA A 194 19.93 18.58 -24.70
CA ALA A 194 18.68 18.12 -24.13
C ALA A 194 18.01 17.08 -25.04
N ALA A 195 17.61 15.93 -24.48
CA ALA A 195 16.73 14.96 -25.12
C ALA A 195 15.36 15.03 -24.43
N GLY A 196 14.27 14.97 -25.20
CA GLY A 196 12.92 15.07 -24.66
C GLY A 196 11.89 14.39 -25.56
N LEU A 197 10.77 14.03 -24.95
CA LEU A 197 9.56 13.53 -25.60
C LEU A 197 8.37 14.24 -24.96
N ALA A 198 7.49 14.83 -25.76
CA ALA A 198 6.32 15.55 -25.27
C ALA A 198 5.06 15.08 -26.01
N ALA A 199 4.00 14.84 -25.24
CA ALA A 199 2.65 14.60 -25.76
C ALA A 199 1.73 15.65 -25.14
N ALA A 200 1.22 16.56 -25.96
CA ALA A 200 0.37 17.65 -25.49
C ALA A 200 -0.78 17.91 -26.48
N ARG A 201 -1.87 18.47 -25.98
CA ARG A 201 -3.09 18.74 -26.73
C ARG A 201 -3.59 20.14 -26.41
N TRP A 202 -3.94 20.89 -27.45
CA TRP A 202 -4.45 22.26 -27.35
C TRP A 202 -5.91 22.24 -27.84
N SER A 203 -6.83 21.88 -26.94
CA SER A 203 -8.26 21.85 -27.23
C SER A 203 -9.06 22.18 -25.97
N ALA A 204 -10.27 22.69 -26.15
CA ALA A 204 -11.21 23.02 -25.07
C ALA A 204 -12.07 21.83 -24.61
N ASP A 205 -11.93 20.66 -25.24
CA ASP A 205 -12.63 19.44 -24.85
C ASP A 205 -11.89 18.65 -23.75
N PRO A 206 -12.57 17.79 -22.96
CA PRO A 206 -11.98 17.15 -21.79
C PRO A 206 -10.98 16.02 -22.10
N SER A 207 -10.71 15.69 -23.37
CA SER A 207 -9.86 14.55 -23.71
C SER A 207 -8.37 14.86 -23.45
N PRO A 208 -7.64 14.04 -22.67
CA PRO A 208 -6.22 14.32 -22.37
C PRO A 208 -5.26 13.79 -23.46
N PRO A 209 -4.02 14.30 -23.52
CA PRO A 209 -2.92 13.57 -24.15
C PRO A 209 -2.62 12.26 -23.36
N ARG A 210 -2.16 11.20 -24.04
CA ARG A 210 -1.91 9.89 -23.41
C ARG A 210 -0.63 9.22 -23.91
N LEU A 211 0.04 8.49 -23.03
CA LEU A 211 1.00 7.44 -23.36
C LEU A 211 0.34 6.10 -23.03
N MET A 212 0.23 5.21 -24.02
CA MET A 212 -0.49 3.93 -23.85
C MET A 212 0.45 2.76 -24.11
N LEU A 213 0.56 1.87 -23.12
CA LEU A 213 1.28 0.61 -23.22
C LEU A 213 0.24 -0.51 -23.16
N ALA A 214 0.30 -1.46 -24.10
CA ALA A 214 -0.62 -2.59 -24.17
C ALA A 214 0.13 -3.85 -24.55
N LYS A 215 -0.20 -4.96 -23.91
CA LYS A 215 0.36 -6.27 -24.20
C LYS A 215 -0.74 -7.27 -24.51
N SER A 216 -0.56 -8.00 -25.61
CA SER A 216 -1.32 -9.20 -25.96
C SER A 216 -0.40 -10.42 -25.81
N TYR A 217 -0.97 -11.56 -25.45
CA TYR A 217 -0.28 -12.86 -25.57
C TYR A 217 -0.51 -13.52 -26.95
N GLY A 218 -1.24 -12.86 -27.85
CA GLY A 218 -1.42 -13.32 -29.23
C GLY A 218 -0.12 -13.17 -30.01
N GLY A 219 0.28 -14.22 -30.73
CA GLY A 219 1.57 -14.27 -31.45
C GLY A 219 1.66 -13.40 -32.72
N ALA A 220 0.57 -12.70 -33.08
CA ALA A 220 0.54 -11.82 -34.24
C ALA A 220 -0.14 -10.49 -33.93
N VAL A 221 0.31 -9.42 -34.60
CA VAL A 221 -0.30 -8.09 -34.50
C VAL A 221 -1.78 -8.18 -34.92
N GLY A 222 -2.67 -7.61 -34.12
CA GLY A 222 -4.12 -7.68 -34.32
C GLY A 222 -4.80 -8.92 -33.72
N THR A 223 -4.04 -9.86 -33.16
CA THR A 223 -4.61 -10.99 -32.40
C THR A 223 -4.61 -10.72 -30.90
N HIS A 224 -5.68 -11.14 -30.23
CA HIS A 224 -5.87 -10.95 -28.79
C HIS A 224 -5.85 -12.29 -28.06
N ALA A 225 -4.91 -12.47 -27.14
CA ALA A 225 -4.94 -13.56 -26.18
C ALA A 225 -4.73 -13.02 -24.76
N ALA A 226 -5.41 -13.64 -23.80
CA ALA A 226 -5.39 -13.25 -22.40
C ALA A 226 -3.97 -13.28 -21.82
N VAL A 227 -3.59 -12.21 -21.13
CA VAL A 227 -2.31 -12.12 -20.42
C VAL A 227 -2.42 -12.91 -19.09
N PRO A 228 -1.53 -13.88 -18.81
CA PRO A 228 -1.49 -14.60 -17.54
C PRO A 228 -1.15 -13.70 -16.34
N SER A 229 -1.22 -14.24 -15.11
CA SER A 229 -0.74 -13.54 -13.91
C SER A 229 0.79 -13.43 -13.87
N GLY A 230 1.31 -12.40 -13.20
CA GLY A 230 2.74 -12.17 -13.02
C GLY A 230 3.46 -11.51 -14.19
N VAL A 231 2.72 -11.01 -15.19
CA VAL A 231 3.30 -10.41 -16.40
C VAL A 231 3.31 -8.89 -16.32
N THR A 232 4.45 -8.28 -16.62
CA THR A 232 4.56 -6.83 -16.80
C THR A 232 3.87 -6.39 -18.09
N LEU A 233 2.88 -5.50 -17.97
CA LEU A 233 2.13 -4.90 -19.08
C LEU A 233 2.88 -3.73 -19.73
N GLY A 234 3.69 -3.01 -18.94
CA GLY A 234 4.49 -1.88 -19.36
C GLY A 234 5.41 -1.41 -18.22
N GLU A 235 6.52 -0.77 -18.60
CA GLU A 235 7.56 -0.30 -17.68
C GLU A 235 8.06 1.07 -18.12
N ALA A 236 8.31 1.96 -17.15
CA ALA A 236 9.17 3.12 -17.30
C ALA A 236 10.44 2.89 -16.46
N SER A 237 11.60 2.80 -17.12
CA SER A 237 12.88 2.50 -16.49
C SER A 237 13.84 3.68 -16.54
N PHE A 238 14.67 3.76 -15.49
CA PHE A 238 15.69 4.79 -15.32
C PHE A 238 17.05 4.11 -15.30
N ALA A 239 17.84 4.32 -16.34
CA ALA A 239 19.13 3.68 -16.53
C ALA A 239 20.28 4.69 -16.57
N ALA A 240 21.48 4.23 -16.22
CA ALA A 240 22.72 4.99 -16.28
C ALA A 240 23.85 4.12 -16.83
N SER A 241 24.90 4.74 -17.39
CA SER A 241 26.06 4.01 -17.88
C SER A 241 26.89 3.45 -16.72
N SER A 242 27.25 2.18 -16.78
CA SER A 242 28.22 1.53 -15.90
C SER A 242 29.68 1.77 -16.33
N GLY A 243 29.91 2.51 -17.42
CA GLY A 243 31.20 2.60 -18.11
C GLY A 243 31.40 1.54 -19.21
N THR A 244 30.55 0.50 -19.24
CA THR A 244 30.53 -0.53 -20.31
C THR A 244 29.20 -0.60 -21.05
N GLY A 245 28.10 -0.19 -20.42
CA GLY A 245 26.77 -0.14 -21.03
C GLY A 245 25.75 0.54 -20.13
N MET A 246 24.53 0.76 -20.65
CA MET A 246 23.44 1.32 -19.86
C MET A 246 22.78 0.24 -18.99
N VAL A 247 22.69 0.49 -17.68
CA VAL A 247 22.11 -0.42 -16.68
C VAL A 247 20.97 0.26 -15.94
N SER A 248 19.83 -0.43 -15.76
CA SER A 248 18.67 0.08 -15.02
C SER A 248 18.92 0.16 -13.50
N GLY A 249 18.67 1.32 -12.91
CA GLY A 249 18.80 1.57 -11.46
C GLY A 249 17.46 1.66 -10.72
N ALA A 250 16.39 2.03 -11.42
CA ALA A 250 15.03 2.09 -10.89
C ALA A 250 14.00 1.88 -11.99
N ALA A 251 12.80 1.43 -11.62
CA ALA A 251 11.68 1.26 -12.55
C ALA A 251 10.32 1.48 -11.89
N LEU A 252 9.35 1.89 -12.71
CA LEU A 252 7.93 1.90 -12.40
C LEU A 252 7.24 0.97 -13.40
N ASP A 253 6.53 -0.05 -12.92
CA ASP A 253 5.87 -1.01 -13.80
C ASP A 253 4.44 -1.35 -13.38
N ALA A 254 3.66 -1.78 -14.38
CA ALA A 254 2.33 -2.33 -14.16
C ALA A 254 2.37 -3.85 -14.41
N VAL A 255 1.99 -4.65 -13.41
CA VAL A 255 2.03 -6.12 -13.46
C VAL A 255 0.64 -6.73 -13.28
N THR A 256 0.33 -7.81 -13.98
CA THR A 256 -0.92 -8.56 -13.77
C THR A 256 -0.88 -9.37 -12.47
N GLN A 257 -1.94 -9.31 -11.67
CA GLN A 257 -2.07 -10.09 -10.43
C GLN A 257 -2.96 -11.32 -10.58
N ALA A 258 -3.80 -11.33 -11.62
CA ALA A 258 -4.57 -12.48 -12.06
C ALA A 258 -4.55 -12.52 -13.60
N ALA A 259 -4.95 -13.65 -14.17
CA ALA A 259 -5.12 -13.74 -15.62
C ALA A 259 -6.17 -12.72 -16.10
N ALA A 260 -5.87 -12.05 -17.22
CA ALA A 260 -6.80 -11.16 -17.89
C ALA A 260 -8.08 -11.90 -18.29
N THR A 261 -9.24 -11.27 -18.06
CA THR A 261 -10.54 -11.76 -18.51
C THR A 261 -11.11 -10.84 -19.58
N GLY A 262 -12.20 -11.23 -20.24
CA GLY A 262 -12.90 -10.37 -21.19
C GLY A 262 -13.45 -9.07 -20.59
N SER A 263 -13.55 -8.98 -19.26
CA SER A 263 -14.11 -7.82 -18.54
C SER A 263 -13.07 -6.97 -17.80
N GLY A 264 -11.81 -7.38 -17.75
CA GLY A 264 -10.77 -6.57 -17.10
C GLY A 264 -9.48 -7.33 -16.81
N VAL A 265 -8.50 -6.58 -16.30
CA VAL A 265 -7.21 -7.11 -15.88
C VAL A 265 -6.89 -6.57 -14.48
N ALA A 266 -6.85 -7.47 -13.50
CA ALA A 266 -6.38 -7.12 -12.16
C ALA A 266 -4.88 -6.83 -12.21
N THR A 267 -4.49 -5.61 -11.87
CA THR A 267 -3.10 -5.14 -11.99
C THR A 267 -2.58 -4.55 -10.68
N ALA A 268 -1.26 -4.50 -10.55
CA ALA A 268 -0.55 -3.72 -9.53
C ALA A 268 0.35 -2.70 -10.22
N LEU A 269 0.53 -1.55 -9.59
CA LEU A 269 1.60 -0.60 -9.93
C LEU A 269 2.74 -0.79 -8.92
N ARG A 270 3.97 -0.99 -9.38
CA ARG A 270 5.13 -1.24 -8.51
C ARG A 270 6.24 -0.25 -8.72
N LEU A 271 6.91 0.11 -7.62
CA LEU A 271 8.15 0.88 -7.64
C LEU A 271 9.32 -0.04 -7.27
N LEU A 272 10.30 -0.11 -8.16
CA LEU A 272 11.47 -0.97 -8.02
C LEU A 272 12.73 -0.11 -7.94
N THR A 273 13.65 -0.47 -7.04
CA THR A 273 14.96 0.18 -6.92
C THR A 273 16.08 -0.83 -6.73
N SER A 274 17.27 -0.49 -7.19
CA SER A 274 18.50 -1.25 -6.97
C SER A 274 19.33 -0.66 -5.82
N SER A 275 20.06 -1.51 -5.10
CA SER A 275 21.14 -1.12 -4.20
C SER A 275 22.53 -1.37 -4.81
N GLY A 276 22.66 -1.36 -6.14
CA GLY A 276 23.85 -1.78 -6.89
C GLY A 276 23.79 -3.22 -7.41
N ALA A 277 22.63 -3.88 -7.33
CA ALA A 277 22.36 -5.25 -7.80
C ALA A 277 21.08 -5.28 -8.68
N ALA A 278 20.40 -6.43 -8.78
CA ALA A 278 19.12 -6.53 -9.47
C ALA A 278 18.05 -5.61 -8.84
N LEU A 279 17.08 -5.18 -9.64
CA LEU A 279 15.95 -4.38 -9.17
C LEU A 279 15.12 -5.18 -8.14
N VAL A 280 14.80 -4.54 -7.02
CA VAL A 280 13.97 -5.09 -5.96
C VAL A 280 12.72 -4.22 -5.80
N GLU A 281 11.57 -4.86 -5.72
CA GLU A 281 10.31 -4.19 -5.42
C GLU A 281 10.31 -3.58 -4.01
N ARG A 282 10.04 -2.28 -3.92
CA ARG A 282 10.01 -1.55 -2.64
C ARG A 282 8.61 -1.19 -2.21
N MET A 283 7.73 -0.88 -3.16
CA MET A 283 6.37 -0.42 -2.92
C MET A 283 5.45 -0.92 -4.02
N ARG A 284 4.20 -1.25 -3.67
CA ARG A 284 3.15 -1.68 -4.58
C ARG A 284 1.80 -1.08 -4.21
N LEU A 285 1.05 -0.64 -5.21
CA LEU A 285 -0.41 -0.45 -5.12
C LEU A 285 -1.07 -1.65 -5.79
N ASP A 286 -1.82 -2.46 -5.03
CA ASP A 286 -2.40 -3.69 -5.54
C ASP A 286 -3.79 -3.51 -6.17
N ASN A 287 -4.36 -4.58 -6.73
CA ASN A 287 -5.65 -4.59 -7.43
C ASN A 287 -6.85 -4.37 -6.49
N LEU A 288 -6.66 -4.49 -5.18
CA LEU A 288 -7.67 -4.20 -4.15
C LEU A 288 -7.52 -2.76 -3.63
N GLY A 289 -6.49 -2.03 -4.05
CA GLY A 289 -6.19 -0.67 -3.60
C GLY A 289 -5.37 -0.61 -2.32
N ASN A 290 -4.75 -1.71 -1.88
CA ASN A 290 -3.83 -1.68 -0.75
C ASN A 290 -2.48 -1.09 -1.17
N LEU A 291 -1.89 -0.30 -0.27
CA LEU A 291 -0.49 0.10 -0.35
C LEU A 291 0.38 -0.89 0.43
N GLN A 292 1.31 -1.53 -0.27
CA GLN A 292 2.25 -2.50 0.28
C GLN A 292 3.69 -1.96 0.21
N MET A 293 4.52 -2.26 1.22
CA MET A 293 5.93 -1.85 1.25
C MET A 293 6.84 -2.95 1.81
N GLY A 294 8.02 -3.10 1.20
CA GLY A 294 9.00 -4.11 1.60
C GLY A 294 8.52 -5.54 1.34
N GLY A 295 7.96 -5.77 0.14
CA GLY A 295 7.31 -7.02 -0.25
C GLY A 295 5.79 -6.93 -0.15
N THR A 296 5.13 -8.05 0.14
CA THR A 296 3.66 -8.17 0.26
C THR A 296 3.09 -7.63 1.57
N ASN A 297 3.86 -6.85 2.32
CA ASN A 297 3.44 -6.29 3.60
C ASN A 297 2.56 -5.06 3.39
N THR A 298 1.27 -5.20 3.66
CA THR A 298 0.28 -4.11 3.59
C THR A 298 0.54 -3.07 4.68
N VAL A 299 0.77 -1.82 4.28
CA VAL A 299 0.94 -0.66 5.18
C VAL A 299 -0.34 0.16 5.26
N ILE A 300 -1.13 0.23 4.19
CA ILE A 300 -2.47 0.80 4.20
C ILE A 300 -3.37 -0.15 3.43
N ASP A 301 -4.46 -0.59 4.05
CA ASP A 301 -5.42 -1.47 3.37
C ASP A 301 -6.47 -0.70 2.57
N ALA A 302 -7.31 -1.42 1.83
CA ALA A 302 -8.41 -0.87 1.04
C ALA A 302 -9.44 -0.10 1.88
N GLN A 303 -9.51 -0.38 3.19
CA GLN A 303 -10.34 0.37 4.15
C GLN A 303 -9.66 1.65 4.65
N ARG A 304 -8.46 1.96 4.13
CA ARG A 304 -7.61 3.11 4.49
C ARG A 304 -7.09 3.07 5.92
N ILE A 305 -6.97 1.86 6.50
CA ILE A 305 -6.44 1.69 7.85
C ILE A 305 -4.92 1.49 7.75
N PRO A 306 -4.11 2.34 8.41
CA PRO A 306 -2.68 2.09 8.55
C PRO A 306 -2.44 0.82 9.36
N ARG A 307 -1.64 -0.10 8.83
CA ARG A 307 -1.23 -1.32 9.51
C ARG A 307 0.22 -1.21 9.95
N LEU A 308 0.44 -1.54 11.22
CA LEU A 308 1.79 -1.65 11.77
C LEU A 308 2.46 -2.91 11.20
N ARG A 309 3.75 -2.82 10.90
CA ARG A 309 4.53 -4.01 10.56
C ARG A 309 4.64 -4.88 11.82
N SER A 310 4.29 -6.15 11.70
CA SER A 310 4.34 -7.12 12.80
C SER A 310 5.70 -7.81 12.86
N TYR A 311 6.24 -7.95 14.08
CA TYR A 311 7.47 -8.66 14.40
C TYR A 311 7.22 -9.68 15.52
N THR A 312 8.15 -10.63 15.68
CA THR A 312 8.24 -11.40 16.93
C THR A 312 9.19 -10.70 17.89
N GLN A 313 9.14 -10.99 19.19
CA GLN A 313 10.09 -10.43 20.15
C GLN A 313 11.55 -10.67 19.73
N ALA A 314 11.83 -11.82 19.11
CA ALA A 314 13.16 -12.17 18.62
C ALA A 314 13.59 -11.40 17.36
N THR A 315 12.64 -10.93 16.57
CA THR A 315 12.90 -10.22 15.30
C THR A 315 12.62 -8.72 15.39
N LEU A 316 12.29 -8.19 16.57
CA LEU A 316 12.14 -6.76 16.78
C LEU A 316 13.43 -6.03 16.38
N PRO A 317 13.33 -4.95 15.60
CA PRO A 317 14.49 -4.14 15.28
C PRO A 317 15.02 -3.45 16.54
N ALA A 318 16.29 -3.03 16.52
CA ALA A 318 16.87 -2.29 17.64
C ALA A 318 16.07 -1.00 17.87
N PRO A 319 15.64 -0.68 19.11
CA PRO A 319 14.86 0.53 19.41
C PRO A 319 15.50 1.82 18.88
N SER A 320 16.83 1.93 19.00
CA SER A 320 17.61 3.08 18.54
C SER A 320 17.60 3.28 17.03
N SER A 321 17.29 2.25 16.25
CA SER A 321 17.15 2.34 14.79
C SER A 321 15.77 2.81 14.33
N ALA A 322 14.80 2.90 15.25
CA ALA A 322 13.44 3.35 14.99
C ALA A 322 12.93 4.27 16.12
N PRO A 323 13.63 5.37 16.46
CA PRO A 323 13.18 6.27 17.52
C PRO A 323 11.80 6.82 17.17
N GLN A 324 10.87 6.79 18.13
CA GLN A 324 9.46 7.15 17.96
C GLN A 324 8.68 6.25 16.99
N GLY A 325 9.25 5.11 16.61
CA GLY A 325 8.60 4.11 15.77
C GLY A 325 7.52 3.35 16.51
N VAL A 326 6.50 2.91 15.78
CA VAL A 326 5.43 2.04 16.28
C VAL A 326 5.42 0.75 15.45
N VAL A 327 5.38 -0.39 16.12
CA VAL A 327 5.34 -1.71 15.50
C VAL A 327 4.30 -2.57 16.18
N ASP A 328 3.84 -3.61 15.51
CA ASP A 328 3.07 -4.67 16.16
C ASP A 328 4.02 -5.81 16.56
N CYS A 329 3.77 -6.46 17.68
CA CYS A 329 4.52 -7.62 18.11
C CYS A 329 3.58 -8.80 18.37
N SER A 330 3.73 -9.86 17.58
CA SER A 330 2.75 -10.95 17.48
C SER A 330 2.76 -11.91 18.68
N ASP A 331 3.84 -11.94 19.43
CA ASP A 331 4.13 -12.93 20.48
C ASP A 331 4.41 -12.28 21.84
N LEU A 332 3.91 -11.06 22.08
CA LEU A 332 3.95 -10.46 23.41
C LEU A 332 3.25 -11.34 24.44
N GLY A 333 3.76 -11.36 25.67
CA GLY A 333 3.09 -12.02 26.77
C GLY A 333 1.71 -11.39 27.02
N GLY A 334 0.65 -12.21 26.98
CA GLY A 334 -0.74 -11.77 27.06
C GLY A 334 -1.43 -11.55 25.71
N GLY A 335 -0.77 -11.85 24.59
CA GLY A 335 -1.30 -11.75 23.23
C GLY A 335 -0.60 -10.67 22.40
N ALA A 336 -0.79 -10.71 21.07
CA ALA A 336 -0.21 -9.74 20.15
C ALA A 336 -0.63 -8.30 20.48
N GLY A 337 0.25 -7.33 20.25
CA GLY A 337 -0.09 -5.93 20.45
C GLY A 337 0.97 -4.91 20.03
N PRO A 338 0.59 -3.63 20.00
CA PRO A 338 1.46 -2.56 19.53
C PRO A 338 2.53 -2.17 20.56
N LEU A 339 3.73 -1.94 20.06
CA LEU A 339 4.88 -1.39 20.78
C LEU A 339 5.28 -0.04 20.22
N TYR A 340 5.71 0.85 21.10
CA TYR A 340 6.31 2.14 20.79
C TYR A 340 7.79 2.13 21.17
N SER A 341 8.66 2.73 20.35
CA SER A 341 10.06 2.91 20.71
C SER A 341 10.35 4.32 21.22
N ASP A 342 10.95 4.41 22.41
CA ASP A 342 11.49 5.66 22.96
C ASP A 342 12.94 5.95 22.49
N GLY A 343 13.47 5.15 21.55
CA GLY A 343 14.85 5.22 21.07
C GLY A 343 15.86 4.42 21.91
N THR A 344 15.46 3.86 23.06
CA THR A 344 16.31 3.02 23.92
C THR A 344 15.70 1.64 24.15
N THR A 345 14.39 1.56 24.29
CA THR A 345 13.61 0.36 24.60
C THR A 345 12.32 0.31 23.78
N TRP A 346 11.70 -0.87 23.74
CA TRP A 346 10.34 -1.05 23.22
C TRP A 346 9.36 -1.05 24.39
N GLN A 347 8.37 -0.16 24.32
CA GLN A 347 7.36 0.05 25.35
C GLN A 347 5.99 -0.43 24.86
N ARG A 348 5.19 -1.02 25.76
CA ARG A 348 3.81 -1.40 25.42
C ARG A 348 2.94 -0.15 25.38
N LEU A 349 2.19 0.04 24.31
CA LEU A 349 1.20 1.13 24.22
C LEU A 349 -0.05 0.85 25.08
N GLN A 350 -0.32 -0.42 25.39
CA GLN A 350 -1.42 -0.82 26.27
C GLN A 350 -0.90 -1.76 27.36
N GLU A 351 -0.44 -1.19 28.46
CA GLU A 351 0.09 -2.01 29.55
C GLU A 351 -1.01 -2.77 30.27
N LEU A 352 -2.07 -2.13 30.78
CA LEU A 352 -3.01 -2.76 31.71
C LEU A 352 -4.07 -3.68 31.07
N SER A 353 -4.11 -3.82 29.75
CA SER A 353 -5.08 -4.68 29.05
C SER A 353 -4.61 -6.13 28.86
N SER A 354 -3.32 -6.42 29.06
CA SER A 354 -2.77 -7.75 28.81
C SER A 354 -2.86 -8.66 30.05
N TYR A 355 -3.58 -9.77 29.93
CA TYR A 355 -3.76 -10.77 30.99
C TYR A 355 -3.10 -12.10 30.61
N GLY A 356 -2.44 -12.74 31.57
CA GLY A 356 -1.89 -14.08 31.44
C GLY A 356 -2.08 -14.91 32.71
N ALA A 357 -2.00 -16.23 32.59
CA ALA A 357 -2.02 -17.12 33.74
C ALA A 357 -0.90 -18.17 33.63
N THR A 358 -0.38 -18.61 34.77
CA THR A 358 0.61 -19.70 34.85
C THR A 358 0.18 -20.72 35.89
N GLY A 359 0.17 -21.99 35.48
CA GLY A 359 -0.18 -23.13 36.32
C GLY A 359 1.03 -23.86 36.93
N ALA A 360 2.22 -23.27 36.87
CA ALA A 360 3.44 -23.92 37.36
C ALA A 360 3.64 -23.71 38.89
N ASP A 361 3.92 -24.79 39.61
CA ASP A 361 4.42 -24.74 41.00
C ASP A 361 5.96 -24.64 41.00
N ALA A 362 6.47 -23.49 40.56
CA ALA A 362 7.90 -23.24 40.44
C ALA A 362 8.23 -21.76 40.64
N ASN A 363 9.49 -21.46 40.91
CA ASN A 363 9.99 -20.09 40.84
C ASN A 363 9.84 -19.57 39.40
N ALA A 364 9.49 -18.30 39.25
CA ALA A 364 9.24 -17.68 37.95
C ALA A 364 10.03 -16.38 37.80
N THR A 365 10.49 -16.10 36.58
CA THR A 365 11.03 -14.78 36.22
C THR A 365 10.11 -14.15 35.18
N LEU A 366 9.62 -12.94 35.47
CA LEU A 366 8.70 -12.21 34.62
C LEU A 366 9.44 -11.07 33.92
N SER A 367 9.41 -11.05 32.59
CA SER A 367 9.94 -9.96 31.78
C SER A 367 8.84 -9.02 31.32
N VAL A 368 9.20 -7.78 30.94
CA VAL A 368 8.23 -6.75 30.54
C VAL A 368 7.48 -7.15 29.27
N LEU A 369 8.20 -7.55 28.21
CA LEU A 369 7.58 -7.94 26.93
C LEU A 369 7.19 -9.42 26.88
N GLY A 370 7.97 -10.32 27.49
CA GLY A 370 7.75 -11.77 27.41
C GLY A 370 6.55 -12.28 28.22
N ASN A 371 6.10 -11.53 29.22
CA ASN A 371 4.95 -11.91 30.06
C ASN A 371 3.88 -10.84 30.04
N ALA A 372 2.63 -11.22 30.28
CA ALA A 372 1.53 -10.27 30.47
C ALA A 372 1.86 -9.27 31.59
N SER A 373 1.31 -8.06 31.47
CA SER A 373 1.39 -7.05 32.54
C SER A 373 0.63 -7.50 33.77
N VAL A 374 -0.52 -8.15 33.58
CA VAL A 374 -1.28 -8.82 34.65
C VAL A 374 -1.07 -10.32 34.52
N ILE A 375 -0.48 -10.95 35.54
CA ILE A 375 -0.29 -12.40 35.56
C ILE A 375 -0.88 -13.04 36.81
N ALA A 376 -1.70 -14.06 36.60
CA ALA A 376 -2.28 -14.88 37.64
C ALA A 376 -1.54 -16.21 37.77
N PHE A 377 -1.00 -16.49 38.95
CA PHE A 377 -0.48 -17.80 39.31
C PHE A 377 -1.64 -18.64 39.84
N THR A 378 -2.05 -19.64 39.08
CA THR A 378 -3.22 -20.48 39.37
C THR A 378 -2.85 -21.84 39.96
N ALA A 379 -1.56 -22.17 40.01
CA ALA A 379 -1.05 -23.43 40.54
C ALA A 379 -1.35 -23.63 42.03
N ASN A 380 -1.45 -24.90 42.44
CA ASN A 380 -1.43 -25.25 43.85
C ASN A 380 0.02 -25.27 44.33
N LEU A 381 0.42 -24.30 45.14
CA LEU A 381 1.81 -24.19 45.59
C LEU A 381 2.06 -25.11 46.77
N THR A 382 3.02 -26.02 46.60
CA THR A 382 3.43 -26.95 47.66
C THR A 382 4.51 -26.36 48.58
N ALA A 383 5.19 -25.31 48.13
CA ALA A 383 6.22 -24.58 48.88
C ALA A 383 6.21 -23.09 48.49
N ASP A 384 6.89 -22.26 49.28
CA ASP A 384 7.05 -20.85 48.94
C ASP A 384 7.83 -20.70 47.63
N ARG A 385 7.28 -19.94 46.68
CA ARG A 385 7.90 -19.66 45.37
C ARG A 385 8.26 -18.21 45.24
N THR A 386 9.42 -17.96 44.64
CA THR A 386 9.88 -16.61 44.35
C THR A 386 9.51 -16.23 42.93
N VAL A 387 8.88 -15.06 42.79
CA VAL A 387 8.63 -14.40 41.51
C VAL A 387 9.62 -13.25 41.38
N THR A 388 10.52 -13.36 40.39
CA THR A 388 11.51 -12.33 40.09
C THR A 388 11.01 -11.47 38.94
N LEU A 389 10.97 -10.15 39.12
CA LEU A 389 10.68 -9.21 38.04
C LEU A 389 12.00 -8.84 37.37
N SER A 390 12.15 -9.20 36.09
CA SER A 390 13.36 -8.95 35.31
C SER A 390 13.54 -7.45 35.04
N THR A 391 14.78 -6.98 35.10
CA THR A 391 15.15 -5.60 34.73
C THR A 391 15.48 -5.49 33.24
N THR A 392 15.73 -6.61 32.56
CA THR A 392 16.07 -6.64 31.13
C THR A 392 14.88 -6.14 30.31
N GLY A 393 15.11 -5.06 29.54
CA GLY A 393 14.08 -4.43 28.71
C GLY A 393 13.00 -3.69 29.49
N ALA A 394 13.21 -3.44 30.79
CA ALA A 394 12.32 -2.61 31.58
C ALA A 394 12.53 -1.12 31.25
N TYR A 395 11.43 -0.42 31.00
CA TYR A 395 11.39 1.01 30.72
C TYR A 395 10.69 1.75 31.85
N LEU A 396 10.97 3.04 32.01
CA LEU A 396 10.45 3.86 33.09
C LEU A 396 8.91 3.82 33.10
N GLY A 397 8.33 3.45 34.24
CA GLY A 397 6.87 3.34 34.39
C GLY A 397 6.29 1.98 34.01
N ALA A 398 7.07 1.03 33.48
CA ALA A 398 6.58 -0.30 33.17
C ALA A 398 5.93 -0.95 34.41
N MET A 399 4.71 -1.49 34.24
CA MET A 399 3.94 -2.09 35.34
C MET A 399 3.81 -3.61 35.24
N LYS A 400 3.77 -4.27 36.40
CA LYS A 400 3.46 -5.70 36.56
C LYS A 400 2.52 -5.91 37.74
N ARG A 401 1.35 -6.50 37.48
CA ARG A 401 0.46 -7.04 38.51
C ARG A 401 0.70 -8.54 38.65
N VAL A 402 1.06 -8.96 39.85
CA VAL A 402 1.17 -10.37 40.22
C VAL A 402 0.00 -10.74 41.10
N ILE A 403 -0.77 -11.74 40.68
CA ILE A 403 -1.93 -12.25 41.42
C ILE A 403 -1.64 -13.70 41.80
N TYR A 404 -1.83 -14.05 43.06
CA TYR A 404 -1.87 -15.45 43.46
C TYR A 404 -3.33 -15.91 43.49
N ALA A 405 -3.80 -16.52 42.40
CA ALA A 405 -5.18 -17.00 42.26
C ALA A 405 -5.33 -18.51 42.56
N GLY A 406 -4.21 -19.23 42.71
CA GLY A 406 -4.19 -20.64 43.07
C GLY A 406 -4.48 -20.92 44.54
N SER A 407 -4.22 -22.14 44.98
CA SER A 407 -4.38 -22.57 46.37
C SER A 407 -3.11 -23.25 46.89
N GLY A 408 -3.13 -23.83 48.09
CA GLY A 408 -1.97 -24.54 48.66
C GLY A 408 -1.35 -23.84 49.86
N ALA A 409 -0.35 -24.50 50.45
CA ALA A 409 0.33 -24.05 51.66
C ALA A 409 1.48 -23.08 51.36
N GLY A 410 2.03 -23.13 50.14
CA GLY A 410 3.07 -22.23 49.67
C GLY A 410 2.58 -20.81 49.42
N LYS A 411 3.48 -19.84 49.52
CA LYS A 411 3.24 -18.42 49.25
C LYS A 411 4.02 -17.97 48.02
N LEU A 412 3.57 -16.92 47.35
CA LEU A 412 4.38 -16.23 46.33
C LEU A 412 5.12 -15.06 46.97
N VAL A 413 6.42 -14.99 46.79
CA VAL A 413 7.25 -13.86 47.23
C VAL A 413 7.73 -13.09 46.01
N CYS A 414 7.31 -11.84 45.87
CA CYS A 414 7.67 -10.96 44.75
C CYS A 414 8.14 -9.61 45.27
N GLY A 415 9.38 -9.22 44.97
CA GLY A 415 9.92 -7.91 45.39
C GLY A 415 9.82 -7.65 46.90
N GLY A 416 9.95 -8.68 47.73
CA GLY A 416 9.79 -8.60 49.19
C GLY A 416 8.34 -8.68 49.69
N ILE A 417 7.35 -8.61 48.80
CA ILE A 417 5.93 -8.77 49.15
C ILE A 417 5.56 -10.25 49.14
N THR A 418 4.94 -10.70 50.23
CA THR A 418 4.42 -12.07 50.34
C THR A 418 2.93 -12.09 50.00
N LEU A 419 2.58 -12.78 48.92
CA LEU A 419 1.22 -13.00 48.44
C LEU A 419 0.76 -14.40 48.84
N ARG A 420 -0.38 -14.47 49.51
CA ARG A 420 -1.11 -15.70 49.82
C ARG A 420 -2.21 -15.94 48.78
N PRO A 421 -2.85 -17.13 48.73
CA PRO A 421 -4.00 -17.37 47.86
C PRO A 421 -5.05 -16.25 47.97
N GLY A 422 -5.46 -15.70 46.82
CA GLY A 422 -6.39 -14.58 46.69
C GLY A 422 -5.78 -13.18 46.86
N CYS A 423 -4.46 -13.05 47.06
CA CYS A 423 -3.78 -11.75 47.18
C CYS A 423 -3.19 -11.30 45.84
N TRP A 424 -2.92 -9.99 45.72
CA TRP A 424 -2.26 -9.39 44.56
C TRP A 424 -1.31 -8.26 44.95
N ALA A 425 -0.33 -7.97 44.10
CA ALA A 425 0.52 -6.78 44.20
C ALA A 425 0.85 -6.20 42.82
N ASP A 426 0.89 -4.88 42.75
CA ASP A 426 1.29 -4.08 41.61
C ASP A 426 2.69 -3.53 41.82
N PHE A 427 3.54 -3.73 40.83
CA PHE A 427 4.91 -3.27 40.81
C PHE A 427 5.11 -2.33 39.62
N MET A 428 5.90 -1.28 39.83
CA MET A 428 6.28 -0.31 38.80
C MET A 428 7.80 -0.21 38.74
N TRP A 429 8.36 -0.17 37.54
CA TRP A 429 9.78 0.10 37.33
C TRP A 429 10.07 1.60 37.42
N THR A 430 10.95 1.99 38.34
CA THR A 430 11.30 3.41 38.59
C THR A 430 12.50 3.90 37.77
N GLY A 431 13.03 3.07 36.87
CA GLY A 431 14.29 3.32 36.17
C GLY A 431 15.50 2.62 36.79
N ALA A 432 15.41 2.25 38.08
CA ALA A 432 16.49 1.56 38.80
C ALA A 432 16.06 0.25 39.46
N ALA A 433 14.81 0.17 39.94
CA ALA A 433 14.29 -1.01 40.63
C ALA A 433 12.78 -1.18 40.42
N TRP A 434 12.31 -2.41 40.57
CA TRP A 434 10.89 -2.71 40.71
C TRP A 434 10.42 -2.34 42.11
N THR A 435 9.43 -1.46 42.20
CA THR A 435 8.86 -0.99 43.46
C THR A 435 7.39 -1.39 43.55
N CYS A 436 6.96 -1.96 44.68
CA CYS A 436 5.54 -2.23 44.92
C CYS A 436 4.79 -0.90 45.12
N VAL A 437 3.78 -0.63 44.29
CA VAL A 437 2.98 0.61 44.33
C VAL A 437 1.60 0.41 44.94
N ALA A 438 1.09 -0.82 44.92
CA ALA A 438 -0.16 -1.20 45.58
C ALA A 438 -0.17 -2.70 45.85
N ALA A 439 -0.84 -3.15 46.92
CA ALA A 439 -1.04 -4.57 47.16
C ALA A 439 -2.36 -4.82 47.89
N GLY A 440 -3.13 -5.79 47.40
CA GLY A 440 -4.27 -6.35 48.10
C GLY A 440 -3.84 -7.62 48.83
N VAL A 441 -3.22 -7.45 49.99
CA VAL A 441 -2.83 -8.56 50.88
C VAL A 441 -3.94 -8.82 51.90
N ARG A 442 -4.21 -10.09 52.23
CA ARG A 442 -5.03 -10.42 53.40
C ARG A 442 -4.28 -9.97 54.65
N ASN A 443 -4.88 -9.03 55.39
CA ASN A 443 -4.38 -8.64 56.69
C ASN A 443 -4.91 -9.63 57.74
N ASP A 444 -4.07 -10.58 58.15
CA ASP A 444 -4.41 -11.55 59.20
C ASP A 444 -4.67 -10.87 60.57
N ALA A 445 -4.42 -9.57 60.73
CA ALA A 445 -4.65 -8.82 61.98
C ALA A 445 -6.13 -8.50 62.28
N MET A 446 -7.07 -8.75 61.35
CA MET A 446 -8.52 -8.59 61.61
C MET A 446 -9.27 -9.90 61.85
N GLN A 447 -8.58 -11.05 61.89
CA GLN A 447 -9.11 -12.36 62.30
C GLN A 447 -8.89 -12.66 63.81
N VAL A 448 -8.67 -11.64 64.64
CA VAL A 448 -8.17 -11.84 66.01
C VAL A 448 -9.29 -11.83 67.04
N TYR A 449 -10.21 -12.80 66.95
CA TYR A 449 -11.00 -13.17 68.12
C TYR A 449 -10.89 -14.68 68.40
N GLU A 450 -10.57 -15.03 69.64
CA GLU A 450 -10.60 -16.41 70.12
C GLU A 450 -11.93 -16.66 70.84
N THR A 451 -12.49 -17.85 70.65
CA THR A 451 -13.68 -18.32 71.36
C THR A 451 -13.34 -19.58 72.14
N GLY A 452 -13.99 -19.79 73.27
CA GLY A 452 -13.76 -20.98 74.08
C GLY A 452 -14.81 -21.17 75.16
N THR A 453 -14.71 -22.29 75.85
CA THR A 453 -15.55 -22.63 77.01
C THR A 453 -14.74 -22.47 78.29
N TRP A 454 -15.42 -22.26 79.42
CA TRP A 454 -14.82 -22.25 80.75
C TRP A 454 -15.78 -22.86 81.78
N SER A 455 -15.26 -23.33 82.91
CA SER A 455 -16.04 -24.02 83.95
C SER A 455 -16.23 -23.11 85.16
N PRO A 456 -17.40 -22.44 85.30
CA PRO A 456 -17.65 -21.60 86.46
C PRO A 456 -17.82 -22.43 87.73
N THR A 457 -17.24 -21.93 88.81
CA THR A 457 -17.35 -22.52 90.16
C THR A 457 -17.91 -21.50 91.14
N LEU A 458 -18.67 -21.94 92.13
CA LEU A 458 -19.24 -21.09 93.19
C LEU A 458 -18.71 -21.57 94.55
N PHE A 459 -18.21 -20.65 95.36
CA PHE A 459 -17.63 -20.94 96.67
C PHE A 459 -17.66 -19.72 97.60
N GLY A 460 -17.51 -19.96 98.90
CA GLY A 460 -17.41 -18.90 99.90
C GLY A 460 -16.00 -18.34 100.03
N ASN A 461 -15.83 -17.03 100.20
CA ASN A 461 -14.48 -16.49 100.27
C ASN A 461 -13.69 -16.86 101.55
N THR A 462 -14.33 -16.82 102.72
CA THR A 462 -13.61 -17.08 103.98
C THR A 462 -13.42 -18.57 104.20
N THR A 463 -14.42 -19.36 103.83
CA THR A 463 -14.34 -20.82 103.75
C THR A 463 -14.99 -21.26 102.44
N PRO A 464 -14.21 -21.79 101.46
CA PRO A 464 -14.72 -22.17 100.14
C PRO A 464 -15.94 -23.10 100.16
N GLY A 465 -15.91 -24.11 101.04
CA GLY A 465 -16.86 -25.22 101.04
C GLY A 465 -16.81 -26.03 99.73
N THR A 466 -17.51 -27.17 99.71
CA THR A 466 -17.66 -28.02 98.52
C THR A 466 -19.13 -28.07 98.11
N GLN A 467 -19.56 -27.11 97.30
CA GLN A 467 -20.96 -27.04 96.87
C GLN A 467 -21.25 -28.15 95.85
N THR A 468 -22.44 -28.75 95.93
CA THR A 468 -22.87 -29.74 94.93
C THR A 468 -23.36 -29.02 93.69
N MET A 469 -22.51 -28.92 92.67
CA MET A 469 -22.82 -28.28 91.39
C MET A 469 -23.65 -29.19 90.49
N HIS A 470 -24.55 -28.59 89.71
CA HIS A 470 -25.28 -29.33 88.68
C HIS A 470 -24.40 -29.53 87.42
N ALA A 471 -24.65 -30.61 86.67
CA ALA A 471 -23.94 -30.90 85.42
C ALA A 471 -24.18 -29.87 84.28
N ASN A 472 -25.10 -28.92 84.48
CA ASN A 472 -25.48 -27.91 83.48
C ASN A 472 -24.63 -26.63 83.59
N ASN A 473 -23.68 -26.58 84.53
CA ASN A 473 -22.80 -25.44 84.69
C ASN A 473 -21.95 -25.26 83.45
N SER A 474 -22.05 -24.09 82.84
CA SER A 474 -21.38 -23.80 81.57
C SER A 474 -20.93 -22.36 81.52
N GLY A 475 -19.77 -22.15 80.90
CA GLY A 475 -19.23 -20.84 80.61
C GLY A 475 -18.73 -20.79 79.17
N ASN A 476 -18.97 -19.68 78.48
CA ASN A 476 -18.47 -19.40 77.14
C ASN A 476 -17.77 -18.04 77.13
N TYR A 477 -16.80 -17.85 76.26
CA TYR A 477 -16.16 -16.55 76.06
C TYR A 477 -15.81 -16.23 74.61
N ILE A 478 -15.73 -14.94 74.33
CA ILE A 478 -15.14 -14.37 73.12
C ILE A 478 -14.10 -13.35 73.58
N ARG A 479 -12.87 -13.45 73.09
CA ARG A 479 -11.82 -12.45 73.33
C ARG A 479 -11.39 -11.84 72.01
N ALA A 480 -11.47 -10.52 71.91
CA ALA A 480 -10.94 -9.74 70.80
C ALA A 480 -9.84 -8.80 71.33
N GLY A 481 -8.57 -9.13 71.04
CA GLY A 481 -7.43 -8.44 71.62
C GLY A 481 -7.41 -8.55 73.15
N GLN A 482 -7.45 -7.42 73.86
CA GLN A 482 -7.51 -7.38 75.33
C GLN A 482 -8.93 -7.43 75.90
N VAL A 483 -9.98 -7.33 75.08
CA VAL A 483 -11.37 -7.33 75.57
C VAL A 483 -11.92 -8.76 75.59
N VAL A 484 -12.45 -9.19 76.72
CA VAL A 484 -13.08 -10.49 76.93
C VAL A 484 -14.56 -10.28 77.27
N VAL A 485 -15.45 -10.96 76.56
CA VAL A 485 -16.86 -11.13 76.91
C VAL A 485 -17.02 -12.55 77.43
N ALA A 486 -17.30 -12.73 78.72
CA ALA A 486 -17.52 -14.03 79.34
C ALA A 486 -18.97 -14.15 79.82
N VAL A 487 -19.62 -15.25 79.45
CA VAL A 487 -20.98 -15.61 79.86
C VAL A 487 -20.88 -16.84 80.75
N ALA A 488 -21.65 -16.88 81.83
CA ALA A 488 -21.75 -18.03 82.72
C ALA A 488 -23.19 -18.35 83.12
N TYR A 489 -23.45 -19.64 83.26
CA TYR A 489 -24.62 -20.23 83.89
C TYR A 489 -24.15 -21.19 84.98
N VAL A 490 -24.57 -20.95 86.21
CA VAL A 490 -24.14 -21.66 87.42
C VAL A 490 -25.36 -22.15 88.19
N GLN A 491 -25.45 -23.44 88.43
CA GLN A 491 -26.55 -24.09 89.14
C GLN A 491 -25.98 -25.04 90.21
N TRP A 492 -26.62 -25.09 91.38
CA TRP A 492 -26.25 -25.95 92.49
C TRP A 492 -27.49 -26.62 93.09
N SER A 493 -27.31 -27.81 93.66
CA SER A 493 -28.36 -28.58 94.33
C SER A 493 -28.19 -28.62 95.86
N ALA A 494 -27.01 -28.31 96.38
CA ALA A 494 -26.73 -28.18 97.80
C ALA A 494 -25.62 -27.14 98.03
N ILE A 495 -25.78 -26.30 99.05
CA ILE A 495 -24.70 -25.49 99.61
C ILE A 495 -24.09 -26.23 100.80
N ASP A 496 -22.77 -26.36 100.82
CA ASP A 496 -22.01 -26.91 101.95
C ASP A 496 -22.21 -26.04 103.19
N ALA A 497 -22.66 -26.65 104.29
CA ALA A 497 -22.90 -25.97 105.55
C ALA A 497 -21.62 -25.32 106.13
N ALA A 498 -20.44 -25.77 105.74
CA ALA A 498 -19.16 -25.18 106.13
C ALA A 498 -18.76 -23.95 105.28
N ALA A 499 -19.46 -23.68 104.17
CA ALA A 499 -19.14 -22.56 103.30
C ALA A 499 -19.51 -21.22 103.94
N ALA A 500 -18.56 -20.29 103.97
CA ALA A 500 -18.72 -19.03 104.69
C ALA A 500 -18.09 -17.85 103.94
N GLY A 501 -18.57 -16.65 104.28
CA GLY A 501 -18.13 -15.37 103.70
C GLY A 501 -18.86 -15.02 102.40
N ASP A 502 -18.24 -14.14 101.62
CA ASP A 502 -18.84 -13.63 100.38
C ASP A 502 -19.03 -14.73 99.33
N VAL A 503 -20.10 -14.66 98.54
CA VAL A 503 -20.31 -15.52 97.38
C VAL A 503 -19.36 -15.11 96.27
N VAL A 504 -18.51 -16.04 95.85
CA VAL A 504 -17.54 -15.85 94.78
C VAL A 504 -17.82 -16.84 93.66
N ILE A 505 -17.81 -16.34 92.43
CA ILE A 505 -17.76 -17.17 91.22
C ILE A 505 -16.33 -17.13 90.67
N GLY A 506 -15.67 -18.28 90.62
CA GLY A 506 -14.33 -18.42 90.07
C GLY A 506 -14.29 -19.15 88.73
N GLY A 507 -13.10 -19.18 88.15
CA GLY A 507 -12.83 -19.89 86.90
C GLY A 507 -12.90 -19.03 85.63
N LEU A 508 -12.94 -17.69 85.75
CA LEU A 508 -12.95 -16.82 84.57
C LEU A 508 -11.80 -17.19 83.60
N PRO A 509 -12.06 -17.11 82.29
CA PRO A 509 -11.14 -17.65 81.27
C PRO A 509 -9.78 -16.94 81.25
N PHE A 510 -9.71 -15.67 81.64
CA PHE A 510 -8.47 -14.90 81.72
C PHE A 510 -8.43 -14.04 83.00
N PRO A 511 -7.25 -13.78 83.58
CA PRO A 511 -7.10 -12.81 84.67
C PRO A 511 -7.49 -11.40 84.22
N ALA A 512 -8.25 -10.67 85.04
CA ALA A 512 -8.58 -9.28 84.73
C ALA A 512 -7.37 -8.34 84.84
N ALA A 513 -7.22 -7.42 83.90
CA ALA A 513 -6.16 -6.43 83.87
C ALA A 513 -6.19 -5.50 85.10
N ASN A 514 -5.02 -5.17 85.63
CA ASN A 514 -4.88 -4.23 86.74
C ASN A 514 -4.96 -2.77 86.24
N LEU A 515 -6.18 -2.30 86.00
CA LEU A 515 -6.46 -0.94 85.55
C LEU A 515 -7.04 -0.12 86.70
N ALA A 516 -6.39 1.00 87.02
CA ALA A 516 -6.86 1.90 88.08
C ALA A 516 -8.31 2.34 87.83
N ASN A 517 -9.16 2.19 88.85
CA ASN A 517 -10.58 2.56 88.83
C ASN A 517 -11.44 1.84 87.78
N ASN A 518 -10.94 0.78 87.12
CA ASN A 518 -11.75 -0.02 86.22
C ASN A 518 -12.44 -1.15 87.00
N LEU A 519 -13.77 -1.08 87.12
CA LEU A 519 -14.56 -2.03 87.89
C LEU A 519 -15.63 -2.66 86.98
N PRO A 520 -15.23 -3.62 86.12
CA PRO A 520 -16.17 -4.27 85.24
C PRO A 520 -17.24 -4.95 86.07
N THR A 521 -18.48 -4.63 85.75
CA THR A 521 -19.66 -5.08 86.50
C THR A 521 -20.60 -5.77 85.54
N ALA A 522 -21.14 -6.92 85.95
CA ALA A 522 -22.09 -7.69 85.19
C ALA A 522 -23.46 -7.67 85.88
N ALA A 523 -24.51 -7.56 85.08
CA ALA A 523 -25.85 -7.86 85.56
C ALA A 523 -25.95 -9.37 85.84
N VAL A 524 -26.50 -9.71 87.00
CA VAL A 524 -26.70 -11.09 87.44
C VAL A 524 -28.19 -11.34 87.54
N THR A 525 -28.65 -12.45 86.98
CA THR A 525 -29.99 -12.96 87.21
C THR A 525 -29.91 -14.23 88.04
N GLY A 526 -30.71 -14.31 89.11
CA GLY A 526 -30.77 -15.49 89.97
C GLY A 526 -32.07 -15.54 90.75
N GLN A 527 -32.68 -16.72 90.83
CA GLN A 527 -33.98 -16.93 91.50
C GLN A 527 -33.86 -17.35 92.97
N THR A 528 -32.65 -17.32 93.53
CA THR A 528 -32.26 -18.11 94.72
C THR A 528 -31.34 -17.39 95.69
N VAL A 529 -31.32 -16.06 95.60
CA VAL A 529 -30.55 -15.17 96.47
C VAL A 529 -31.51 -14.33 97.28
N THR A 530 -31.44 -14.39 98.61
CA THR A 530 -32.25 -13.56 99.51
C THR A 530 -31.64 -12.17 99.64
N TYR A 531 -32.41 -11.14 99.24
CA TYR A 531 -31.99 -9.75 99.32
C TYR A 531 -32.15 -9.20 100.75
N PRO A 532 -31.10 -8.58 101.32
CA PRO A 532 -31.21 -7.78 102.54
C PRO A 532 -32.19 -6.61 102.40
N ALA A 533 -32.71 -6.14 103.53
CA ALA A 533 -33.62 -5.00 103.56
C ALA A 533 -33.00 -3.77 102.88
N GLY A 534 -33.72 -3.18 101.92
CA GLY A 534 -33.30 -2.00 101.18
C GLY A 534 -32.36 -2.25 99.99
N GLN A 535 -32.03 -3.51 99.67
CA GLN A 535 -31.26 -3.88 98.47
C GLN A 535 -32.19 -4.45 97.38
N THR A 536 -32.00 -4.02 96.13
CA THR A 536 -32.90 -4.33 95.00
C THR A 536 -32.20 -4.84 93.75
N GLN A 537 -30.87 -4.78 93.71
CA GLN A 537 -30.06 -5.19 92.56
C GLN A 537 -28.94 -6.12 93.01
N LEU A 538 -28.70 -7.17 92.23
CA LEU A 538 -27.56 -8.08 92.36
C LEU A 538 -26.67 -7.91 91.12
N ILE A 539 -25.40 -7.65 91.37
CA ILE A 539 -24.38 -7.51 90.32
C ILE A 539 -23.19 -8.41 90.64
N ALA A 540 -22.45 -8.81 89.61
CA ALA A 540 -21.17 -9.48 89.75
C ALA A 540 -20.07 -8.48 89.43
N ARG A 541 -19.09 -8.36 90.32
CA ARG A 541 -17.97 -7.42 90.19
C ARG A 541 -16.65 -8.12 90.47
N PHE A 542 -15.59 -7.73 89.78
CA PHE A 542 -14.25 -8.24 90.05
C PHE A 542 -13.80 -7.96 91.48
N ARG A 543 -13.23 -8.99 92.11
CA ARG A 543 -12.81 -8.93 93.51
C ARG A 543 -11.44 -8.32 93.73
N GLY A 544 -10.60 -8.29 92.69
CA GLY A 544 -9.28 -7.68 92.74
C GLY A 544 -8.60 -7.69 91.38
N PRO A 545 -7.55 -6.86 91.19
CA PRO A 545 -6.76 -6.87 89.97
C PRO A 545 -6.05 -8.22 89.78
N ASN A 546 -5.86 -8.64 88.53
CA ASN A 546 -5.23 -9.92 88.15
C ASN A 546 -5.97 -11.18 88.66
N GLY A 547 -7.22 -11.05 89.11
CA GLY A 547 -8.04 -12.17 89.57
C GLY A 547 -8.85 -12.82 88.45
N THR A 548 -9.19 -14.09 88.64
CA THR A 548 -10.12 -14.87 87.78
C THR A 548 -11.48 -15.10 88.47
N THR A 549 -11.82 -14.23 89.42
CA THR A 549 -12.98 -14.37 90.30
C THR A 549 -13.83 -13.11 90.33
N VAL A 550 -15.15 -13.27 90.36
CA VAL A 550 -16.13 -12.22 90.59
C VAL A 550 -16.88 -12.47 91.89
N SER A 551 -17.15 -11.43 92.64
CA SER A 551 -18.02 -11.48 93.82
C SER A 551 -19.40 -10.95 93.48
N LEU A 552 -20.41 -11.52 94.13
CA LEU A 552 -21.76 -10.99 94.07
C LEU A 552 -21.91 -9.84 95.06
N ILE A 553 -22.47 -8.73 94.59
CA ILE A 553 -22.67 -7.51 95.37
C ILE A 553 -24.11 -7.08 95.22
N PHE A 554 -24.72 -6.76 96.34
CA PHE A 554 -26.01 -6.11 96.37
C PHE A 554 -25.89 -4.59 96.35
N SER A 555 -26.86 -3.96 95.71
CA SER A 555 -27.04 -2.51 95.69
C SER A 555 -28.51 -2.16 95.83
N GLY A 556 -28.81 -0.98 96.38
CA GLY A 556 -30.19 -0.50 96.52
C GLY A 556 -30.26 1.00 96.79
N PRO A 557 -31.46 1.59 96.69
CA PRO A 557 -31.66 3.02 96.93
C PRO A 557 -31.42 3.36 98.40
N GLY A 558 -30.57 4.35 98.66
CA GLY A 558 -30.27 4.81 100.02
C GLY A 558 -29.48 3.82 100.89
N THR A 559 -28.99 2.72 100.31
CA THR A 559 -28.16 1.71 100.99
C THR A 559 -26.80 1.58 100.29
N GLY A 560 -25.72 1.39 101.06
CA GLY A 560 -24.39 1.14 100.50
C GLY A 560 -24.29 -0.22 99.81
N GLN A 561 -23.26 -0.42 98.99
CA GLN A 561 -22.94 -1.73 98.43
C GLN A 561 -22.55 -2.72 99.53
N ALA A 562 -23.08 -3.94 99.49
CA ALA A 562 -22.68 -5.02 100.38
C ALA A 562 -22.41 -6.30 99.60
N PHE A 563 -21.41 -7.07 100.00
CA PHE A 563 -21.17 -8.39 99.41
C PHE A 563 -22.25 -9.37 99.81
N ALA A 564 -22.77 -10.11 98.83
CA ALA A 564 -23.67 -11.21 99.10
C ALA A 564 -22.92 -12.31 99.85
N GLN A 565 -23.50 -12.83 100.93
CA GLN A 565 -22.94 -13.85 101.80
C GLN A 565 -23.44 -15.23 101.40
N MET A 566 -22.65 -16.27 101.62
CA MET A 566 -23.04 -17.67 101.37
C MET A 566 -24.34 -18.06 102.10
N SER A 567 -24.59 -17.49 103.28
CA SER A 567 -25.83 -17.70 104.04
C SER A 567 -27.09 -17.12 103.39
N GLN A 568 -26.95 -16.27 102.37
CA GLN A 568 -28.05 -15.66 101.63
C GLN A 568 -28.41 -16.43 100.36
N LEU A 569 -27.69 -17.51 100.05
CA LEU A 569 -28.07 -18.47 99.01
C LEU A 569 -29.03 -19.50 99.58
N SER A 570 -30.08 -19.86 98.84
CA SER A 570 -30.88 -21.03 99.17
C SER A 570 -30.10 -22.33 98.95
N ALA A 571 -30.55 -23.42 99.59
CA ALA A 571 -29.90 -24.73 99.51
C ALA A 571 -29.68 -25.23 98.07
N ALA A 572 -30.62 -24.94 97.16
CA ALA A 572 -30.46 -25.14 95.73
C ALA A 572 -30.71 -23.82 94.99
N GLY A 573 -30.11 -23.63 93.82
CA GLY A 573 -30.31 -22.40 93.05
C GLY A 573 -29.58 -22.29 91.72
N VAL A 574 -29.80 -21.15 91.08
CA VAL A 574 -29.28 -20.82 89.74
C VAL A 574 -28.91 -19.35 89.66
N LEU A 575 -27.79 -19.08 88.98
CA LEU A 575 -27.26 -17.77 88.65
C LEU A 575 -26.78 -17.75 87.19
N SER A 576 -27.04 -16.65 86.49
CA SER A 576 -26.43 -16.40 85.18
C SER A 576 -25.97 -14.96 85.06
N PHE A 577 -24.85 -14.73 84.39
CA PHE A 577 -24.32 -13.38 84.15
C PHE A 577 -23.48 -13.30 82.88
N THR A 578 -23.34 -12.08 82.36
CA THR A 578 -22.42 -11.74 81.27
C THR A 578 -21.53 -10.60 81.72
N ILE A 579 -20.21 -10.79 81.68
CA ILE A 579 -19.23 -9.78 82.06
C ILE A 579 -18.32 -9.44 80.88
N VAL A 580 -18.10 -8.14 80.68
CA VAL A 580 -17.12 -7.62 79.72
C VAL A 580 -15.96 -7.03 80.51
N TYR A 581 -14.75 -7.49 80.26
CA TYR A 581 -13.56 -7.03 80.98
C TYR A 581 -12.33 -6.99 80.08
N ARG A 582 -11.25 -6.38 80.57
CA ARG A 582 -9.95 -6.41 79.90
C ARG A 582 -9.05 -7.44 80.56
N THR A 583 -8.36 -8.26 79.78
CA THR A 583 -7.22 -9.10 80.22
C THR A 583 -5.91 -8.38 79.90
N ASN A 584 -4.84 -8.74 80.62
CA ASN A 584 -3.49 -8.28 80.28
C ASN A 584 -3.07 -8.76 78.89
#